data_AF-A0A1C6ATX1-F1
#
_entry.id   AF-A0A1C6ATX1-F1
#
_cell.length_a   1.000
_cell.length_b   1.000
_cell.length_c   1.000
_cell.angle_alpha   90.00
_cell.angle_beta   90.00
_cell.angle_gamma   90.00
#
_symmetry.space_group_name_H-M   'P 1'
#
loop_
_entity.id
_entity.type
_entity.pdbx_description
1 polymer ?
#
loop_
_entity_poly.entity_id
_entity_poly.type
_entity_poly.pdbx_seq_one_letter_code
_entity_poly.pdbx_strand_id
1 'polypeptide(L)'
;MLNARFDTLLTPLSIDVSAGDAITPHAVQYSFSEIFDDEKSNELWAYNIETVMAEKVETILRRGVFNTCPRDFYDAYILTTTQRFDKAVFADALKATANHRGTTQQIADVSGILHNIEES
;
A
#
# COMPACT_ATOMS: atom_id res chain seq x y z
N MET A 1 7.48 -2.40 25.31
CA MET A 1 6.52 -1.46 24.68
C MET A 1 7.31 -0.22 24.32
N LEU A 2 7.35 0.15 23.04
CA LEU A 2 8.02 1.38 22.62
C LEU A 2 7.07 2.55 22.95
N ASN A 3 7.59 3.63 23.53
CA ASN A 3 6.81 4.82 23.86
C ASN A 3 7.41 6.02 23.15
N ALA A 4 6.59 6.73 22.38
CA ALA A 4 6.92 8.06 21.90
C ALA A 4 6.74 9.06 23.05
N ARG A 5 7.73 9.92 23.26
CA ARG A 5 7.67 10.99 24.28
C ARG A 5 7.46 12.32 23.61
N PHE A 6 6.30 12.94 23.87
CA PHE A 6 5.97 14.29 23.45
C PHE A 6 5.98 15.19 24.69
N ASP A 7 7.12 15.80 24.99
CA ASP A 7 7.37 16.55 26.24
C ASP A 7 7.08 15.71 27.50
N THR A 8 5.93 15.93 28.14
CA THR A 8 5.47 15.18 29.32
C THR A 8 4.54 14.02 29.00
N LEU A 9 4.00 13.94 27.77
CA LEU A 9 3.12 12.86 27.31
C LEU A 9 3.93 11.66 26.85
N LEU A 10 3.52 10.47 27.31
CA LEU A 10 4.04 9.18 26.85
C LEU A 10 2.94 8.45 26.08
N THR A 11 3.14 8.27 24.78
CA THR A 11 2.19 7.62 23.87
C THR A 11 2.73 6.26 23.44
N PRO A 12 1.98 5.15 23.62
CA PRO A 12 2.38 3.86 23.10
C PRO A 12 2.57 3.90 21.59
N LEU A 13 3.72 3.42 21.12
CA LEU A 13 4.08 3.34 19.70
C LEU A 13 4.32 1.87 19.33
N SER A 14 3.74 1.44 18.22
CA SER A 14 4.00 0.13 17.63
C SER A 14 4.72 0.30 16.31
N ILE A 15 5.79 -0.47 16.11
CA ILE A 15 6.52 -0.56 14.84
C ILE A 15 6.45 -2.03 14.41
N ASP A 16 5.90 -2.25 13.22
CA ASP A 16 5.93 -3.55 12.55
C ASP A 16 7.07 -3.55 11.52
N VAL A 17 7.82 -4.64 11.45
CA VAL A 17 8.98 -4.76 10.55
C VAL A 17 8.81 -6.02 9.71
N SER A 18 8.51 -5.83 8.43
CA SER A 18 8.54 -6.86 7.41
C SER A 18 9.78 -6.72 6.51
N ALA A 19 10.16 -7.80 5.84
CA ALA A 19 11.23 -7.80 4.85
C ALA A 19 10.91 -8.77 3.72
N GLY A 20 11.40 -8.46 2.53
CA GLY A 20 11.28 -9.32 1.34
C GLY A 20 10.33 -8.78 0.28
N ASP A 21 9.46 -7.84 0.62
CA ASP A 21 8.48 -7.29 -0.33
C ASP A 21 9.15 -6.68 -1.57
N ALA A 22 8.54 -6.92 -2.73
CA ALA A 22 9.00 -6.37 -4.00
C ALA A 22 8.63 -4.89 -4.11
N ILE A 23 9.61 -4.04 -4.42
CA ILE A 23 9.40 -2.60 -4.68
C ILE A 23 9.69 -2.34 -6.15
N THR A 24 8.72 -1.80 -6.88
CA THR A 24 8.80 -1.66 -8.35
C THR A 24 8.45 -0.24 -8.78
N PRO A 25 9.36 0.52 -9.43
CA PRO A 25 10.72 0.13 -9.80
C PRO A 25 11.72 0.21 -8.63
N HIS A 26 11.50 1.10 -7.67
CA HIS A 26 12.36 1.33 -6.51
C HIS A 26 11.65 2.20 -5.47
N ALA A 27 12.21 2.27 -4.27
CA ALA A 27 11.76 3.20 -3.23
C ALA A 27 11.93 4.66 -3.71
N VAL A 28 11.11 5.54 -3.17
CA VAL A 28 11.14 6.99 -3.44
C VAL A 28 11.30 7.73 -2.12
N GLN A 29 11.98 8.87 -2.17
CA GLN A 29 12.22 9.70 -1.01
C GLN A 29 11.11 10.74 -0.88
N TYR A 30 10.43 10.74 0.26
CA TYR A 30 9.41 11.73 0.61
C TYR A 30 9.96 12.69 1.67
N SER A 31 9.64 13.97 1.50
CA SER A 31 9.90 15.00 2.50
C SER A 31 8.62 15.24 3.29
N PHE A 32 8.67 14.97 4.60
CA PHE A 32 7.55 15.18 5.52
C PHE A 32 7.85 16.37 6.43
N SER A 33 7.04 17.42 6.32
CA SER A 33 7.11 18.57 7.24
C SER A 33 6.63 18.18 8.63
N GLU A 34 7.23 18.78 9.67
CA GLU A 34 6.75 18.59 11.03
C GLU A 34 5.37 19.24 11.22
N ILE A 35 4.54 18.67 12.10
CA ILE A 35 3.19 19.19 12.36
C ILE A 35 3.23 20.60 12.99
N PHE A 36 4.29 20.92 13.75
CA PHE A 36 4.41 22.16 14.51
C PHE A 36 5.34 23.20 13.87
N ASP A 37 6.10 22.81 12.84
CA ASP A 37 7.11 23.66 12.21
C ASP A 37 7.26 23.23 10.74
N ASP A 38 6.62 23.97 9.83
CA ASP A 38 6.61 23.67 8.40
C ASP A 38 7.92 24.04 7.69
N GLU A 39 8.81 24.78 8.36
CA GLU A 39 10.18 25.05 7.90
C GLU A 39 11.10 23.84 8.12
N LYS A 40 10.71 22.90 8.98
CA LYS A 40 11.45 21.66 9.22
C LYS A 40 10.82 20.50 8.45
N SER A 41 11.66 19.75 7.75
CA SER A 41 11.25 18.50 7.11
C SER A 41 12.20 17.37 7.40
N ASN A 42 11.65 16.15 7.36
CA ASN A 42 12.37 14.91 7.51
C ASN A 42 12.22 14.09 6.24
N GLU A 43 13.33 13.54 5.75
CA GLU A 43 13.35 12.72 4.55
C GLU A 43 13.19 11.24 4.91
N LEU A 44 12.22 10.57 4.28
CA LEU A 44 11.94 9.16 4.49
C LEU A 44 11.87 8.43 3.14
N TRP A 45 12.57 7.30 3.05
CA TRP A 45 12.38 6.37 1.95
C TRP A 45 11.09 5.58 2.16
N ALA A 46 10.21 5.59 1.16
CA ALA A 46 8.98 4.82 1.18
C ALA A 46 8.75 4.13 -0.17
N TYR A 47 7.74 3.28 -0.20
CA TYR A 47 7.30 2.64 -1.44
C TYR A 47 6.73 3.72 -2.35
N ASN A 48 6.98 3.58 -3.66
CA ASN A 48 6.24 4.38 -4.62
C ASN A 48 4.75 4.00 -4.60
N ILE A 49 3.92 4.89 -5.12
CA ILE A 49 2.48 4.72 -5.07
C ILE A 49 1.99 3.49 -5.82
N GLU A 50 2.66 3.13 -6.92
CA GLU A 50 2.32 1.96 -7.72
C GLU A 50 2.52 0.66 -6.95
N THR A 51 3.59 0.57 -6.16
CA THR A 51 3.87 -0.57 -5.27
C THR A 51 2.84 -0.63 -4.14
N VAL A 52 2.54 0.50 -3.49
CA VAL A 52 1.50 0.56 -2.44
C VAL A 52 0.15 0.10 -3.00
N MET A 53 -0.23 0.60 -4.17
CA MET A 53 -1.48 0.23 -4.83
C MET A 53 -1.50 -1.23 -5.27
N ALA A 54 -0.38 -1.75 -5.80
CA ALA A 54 -0.23 -3.14 -6.19
C ALA A 54 -0.49 -4.11 -5.04
N GLU A 55 0.02 -3.84 -3.84
CA GLU A 55 -0.23 -4.68 -2.66
C GLU A 55 -1.71 -4.70 -2.24
N LYS A 56 -2.37 -3.54 -2.31
CA LYS A 56 -3.79 -3.40 -1.97
C LYS A 56 -4.65 -4.13 -2.99
N VAL A 57 -4.42 -3.91 -4.28
CA VAL A 57 -5.16 -4.55 -5.38
C VAL A 57 -4.90 -6.05 -5.42
N GLU A 58 -3.67 -6.51 -5.22
CA GLU A 58 -3.36 -7.94 -5.11
C GLU A 58 -4.16 -8.60 -3.98
N THR A 59 -4.24 -7.94 -2.82
CA THR A 59 -4.99 -8.46 -1.68
C THR A 59 -6.49 -8.54 -1.98
N ILE A 60 -7.05 -7.50 -2.62
CA ILE A 60 -8.45 -7.48 -3.07
C ILE A 60 -8.73 -8.62 -4.03
N LEU A 61 -7.91 -8.77 -5.08
CA LEU A 61 -8.11 -9.79 -6.11
C LEU A 61 -7.95 -11.20 -5.53
N ARG A 62 -6.93 -11.41 -4.71
CA ARG A 62 -6.65 -12.73 -4.11
C ARG A 62 -7.74 -13.17 -3.15
N ARG A 63 -8.28 -12.25 -2.35
CA ARG A 63 -9.30 -12.58 -1.33
C ARG A 63 -10.72 -12.57 -1.88
N GLY A 64 -10.99 -11.81 -2.94
CA GLY A 64 -12.31 -11.74 -3.56
C GLY A 64 -13.40 -11.39 -2.53
N VAL A 65 -14.52 -12.10 -2.61
CA VAL A 65 -15.68 -11.99 -1.69
C VAL A 65 -15.33 -12.29 -0.22
N PHE A 66 -14.21 -12.94 0.06
CA PHE A 66 -13.74 -13.23 1.43
C PHE A 66 -12.84 -12.13 2.00
N ASN A 67 -12.72 -10.98 1.34
CA ASN A 67 -11.89 -9.90 1.84
C ASN A 67 -12.51 -9.23 3.09
N THR A 68 -11.85 -9.37 4.23
CA THR A 68 -12.25 -8.74 5.51
C THR A 68 -11.56 -7.39 5.78
N CYS A 69 -10.77 -6.87 4.84
CA CYS A 69 -10.06 -5.60 4.95
C CYS A 69 -10.69 -4.54 4.02
N PRO A 70 -11.85 -3.95 4.40
CA PRO A 70 -12.52 -2.93 3.56
C PRO A 70 -11.66 -1.69 3.32
N ARG A 71 -10.66 -1.44 4.18
CA ARG A 71 -9.68 -0.37 4.01
C ARG A 71 -8.86 -0.52 2.72
N ASP A 72 -8.58 -1.74 2.26
CA ASP A 72 -7.83 -1.92 1.01
C ASP A 72 -8.58 -1.32 -0.19
N PHE A 73 -9.91 -1.42 -0.22
CA PHE A 73 -10.75 -0.81 -1.25
C PHE A 73 -10.73 0.72 -1.16
N TYR A 74 -10.84 1.27 0.05
CA TYR A 74 -10.78 2.71 0.27
C TYR A 74 -9.40 3.28 -0.11
N ASP A 75 -8.32 2.60 0.28
CA ASP A 75 -6.95 2.98 -0.06
C ASP A 75 -6.74 2.97 -1.58
N ALA A 76 -7.19 1.92 -2.28
CA ALA A 76 -7.13 1.88 -3.73
C ALA A 76 -7.94 3.02 -4.38
N TYR A 77 -9.14 3.30 -3.88
CA TYR A 77 -9.98 4.41 -4.36
C TYR A 77 -9.32 5.78 -4.14
N ILE A 78 -8.86 6.08 -2.92
CA ILE A 78 -8.29 7.40 -2.61
C ILE A 78 -6.97 7.61 -3.35
N LEU A 79 -6.12 6.59 -3.46
CA LEU A 79 -4.85 6.70 -4.20
C LEU A 79 -5.09 6.90 -5.69
N THR A 80 -6.03 6.18 -6.30
CA THR A 80 -6.34 6.34 -7.74
C THR A 80 -7.02 7.65 -8.08
N THR A 81 -7.68 8.30 -7.12
CA THR A 81 -8.42 9.56 -7.34
C THR A 81 -7.64 10.80 -6.95
N THR A 82 -6.75 10.72 -5.97
CA THR A 82 -6.03 11.89 -5.43
C THR A 82 -4.59 11.99 -5.90
N GLN A 83 -4.01 10.89 -6.38
CA GLN A 83 -2.59 10.84 -6.71
C GLN A 83 -2.39 10.57 -8.20
N ARG A 84 -1.28 11.08 -8.73
CA ARG A 84 -0.81 10.71 -10.06
C ARG A 84 0.06 9.47 -9.96
N PHE A 85 -0.15 8.53 -10.86
CA PHE A 85 0.62 7.31 -10.95
C PHE A 85 0.73 6.88 -12.41
N ASP A 86 1.77 6.12 -12.73
CA ASP A 86 1.97 5.54 -14.05
C ASP A 86 1.29 4.17 -14.14
N LYS A 87 0.40 4.00 -15.13
CA LYS A 87 -0.37 2.76 -15.30
C LYS A 87 0.50 1.57 -15.71
N ALA A 88 1.58 1.79 -16.47
CA ALA A 88 2.50 0.74 -16.86
C ALA A 88 3.33 0.30 -15.64
N VAL A 89 3.83 1.26 -14.86
CA VAL A 89 4.55 0.97 -13.61
C VAL A 89 3.64 0.23 -12.61
N PHE A 90 2.37 0.63 -12.49
CA PHE A 90 1.40 -0.10 -11.68
C PHE A 90 1.19 -1.54 -12.15
N ALA A 91 1.07 -1.77 -13.46
CA ALA A 91 0.91 -3.12 -14.00
C ALA A 91 2.13 -4.00 -13.69
N ASP A 92 3.35 -3.44 -13.83
CA ASP A 92 4.59 -4.12 -13.49
C ASP A 92 4.68 -4.40 -11.99
N ALA A 93 4.33 -3.43 -11.15
CA ALA A 93 4.29 -3.58 -9.70
C ALA A 93 3.30 -4.67 -9.28
N LEU A 94 2.07 -4.68 -9.81
CA LEU A 94 1.08 -5.72 -9.51
C LEU A 94 1.57 -7.11 -9.89
N LYS A 95 2.21 -7.24 -11.06
CA LYS A 95 2.81 -8.51 -11.50
C LYS A 95 3.96 -8.93 -10.59
N ALA A 96 4.84 -8.01 -10.20
CA ALA A 96 5.95 -8.28 -9.28
C ALA A 96 5.44 -8.72 -7.90
N THR A 97 4.45 -8.01 -7.34
CA THR A 97 3.81 -8.33 -6.06
C THR A 97 3.13 -9.70 -6.10
N ALA A 98 2.35 -10.00 -7.14
CA ALA A 98 1.68 -11.29 -7.27
C ALA A 98 2.68 -12.46 -7.44
N ASN A 99 3.74 -12.26 -8.21
CA ASN A 99 4.81 -13.26 -8.34
C ASN A 99 5.53 -13.48 -7.01
N HIS A 100 5.85 -12.41 -6.29
CA HIS A 100 6.51 -12.47 -4.98
C HIS A 100 5.65 -13.23 -3.96
N ARG A 101 4.33 -12.98 -3.95
CA ARG A 101 3.37 -13.61 -3.04
C ARG A 101 2.92 -15.00 -3.50
N GLY A 102 3.29 -15.43 -4.71
CA GLY A 102 2.88 -16.72 -5.29
C GLY A 102 1.41 -16.79 -5.71
N THR A 103 0.80 -15.65 -6.02
CA THR A 103 -0.65 -15.50 -6.20
C THR A 103 -1.05 -15.21 -7.65
N THR A 104 -0.09 -15.17 -8.58
CA THR A 104 -0.29 -14.85 -10.01
C THR A 104 -1.43 -15.65 -10.65
N GLN A 105 -1.54 -16.95 -10.36
CA GLN A 105 -2.62 -17.79 -10.93
C GLN A 105 -3.97 -17.54 -10.26
N GLN A 106 -3.97 -17.14 -8.98
CA GLN A 106 -5.20 -16.88 -8.22
C GLN A 106 -5.87 -15.59 -8.66
N ILE A 107 -5.08 -14.61 -9.13
CA ILE A 107 -5.58 -13.31 -9.58
C ILE A 107 -5.70 -13.19 -11.10
N ALA A 108 -5.56 -14.30 -11.84
CA ALA A 108 -5.52 -14.30 -13.30
C ALA A 108 -6.86 -13.84 -13.93
N ASP A 109 -7.99 -14.23 -13.35
CA ASP A 109 -9.33 -13.84 -13.80
C ASP A 109 -9.81 -12.57 -13.10
N VAL A 110 -9.14 -11.45 -13.38
CA VAL A 110 -9.46 -10.15 -12.76
C VAL A 110 -10.93 -9.78 -12.97
N SER A 111 -11.45 -9.94 -14.19
CA SER A 111 -12.83 -9.55 -14.52
C SER A 111 -13.86 -10.40 -13.77
N GLY A 112 -13.69 -11.73 -13.72
CA GLY A 112 -14.59 -12.60 -12.97
C GLY A 112 -14.54 -12.34 -11.47
N ILE A 113 -13.35 -12.10 -10.92
CA ILE A 113 -13.19 -11.76 -9.49
C ILE A 113 -13.92 -10.45 -9.16
N LEU A 114 -13.74 -9.40 -9.95
CA LEU A 114 -14.40 -8.11 -9.71
C LEU A 114 -15.92 -8.21 -9.82
N HIS A 115 -16.42 -8.96 -10.79
CA HIS A 115 -17.85 -9.22 -10.93
C HIS A 115 -18.43 -9.91 -9.69
N ASN A 116 -17.77 -10.96 -9.19
CA ASN A 116 -18.20 -11.64 -7.97
C ASN A 116 -18.19 -10.74 -6.73
N ILE A 117 -17.24 -9.81 -6.64
CA ILE A 117 -17.18 -8.83 -5.54
C ILE A 117 -18.36 -7.85 -5.64
N GLU A 118 -18.72 -7.41 -6.84
CA GLU A 118 -19.81 -6.43 -7.07
C GLU A 118 -21.19 -7.02 -6.79
N GLU A 119 -21.41 -8.32 -7.09
CA GLU A 119 -22.69 -8.99 -6.91
C GLU A 119 -22.91 -9.60 -5.51
N SER A 120 -21.90 -9.53 -4.63
CA SER A 120 -21.93 -10.14 -3.29
C SER A 120 -22.70 -9.34 -2.24
#